data_AF-A0A256GXY5-F1
#
_entry.id   AF-A0A256GXY5-F1
#
_cell.length_a   1.000
_cell.length_b   1.000
_cell.length_c   1.000
_cell.angle_alpha   90.00
_cell.angle_beta   90.00
_cell.angle_gamma   90.00
#
_symmetry.space_group_name_H-M   'P 1'
#
loop_
_entity.id
_entity.type
_entity.pdbx_description
1 polymer ?
#
loop_
_entity_poly.entity_id
_entity_poly.type
_entity_poly.pdbx_seq_one_letter_code
_entity_poly.pdbx_strand_id
1 'polypeptide(L)' 'MRLGPSFVKIGKAVLYPLDELDAWDEKNKVQCRAPRDTAST' A
#
# COMPACT_ATOMS: atom_id res chain seq x y z
N MET A 1 -6.12 -12.88 12.81
CA MET A 1 -5.34 -11.68 12.40
C MET A 1 -6.21 -10.82 11.48
N ARG A 2 -6.20 -9.50 11.67
CA ARG A 2 -6.83 -8.56 10.72
C ARG A 2 -5.80 -8.15 9.67
N LEU A 3 -6.17 -8.19 8.40
CA LEU A 3 -5.33 -7.72 7.28
C LEU A 3 -5.86 -6.35 6.84
N GLY A 4 -5.02 -5.31 6.97
CA GLY A 4 -5.36 -3.95 6.56
C GLY A 4 -5.65 -2.98 7.71
N PRO A 5 -5.77 -1.67 7.40
CA PRO A 5 -6.18 -0.63 8.33
C PRO A 5 -7.67 -0.74 8.68
N SER A 6 -8.15 0.07 9.63
CA SER A 6 -9.58 0.11 9.95
C SER A 6 -10.38 0.66 8.77
N PHE A 7 -11.65 0.26 8.64
CA PHE A 7 -12.50 0.72 7.54
C PHE A 7 -13.96 0.87 7.97
N VAL A 8 -14.67 1.73 7.24
CA VAL A 8 -16.12 1.91 7.33
C VAL A 8 -16.73 1.53 5.98
N LYS A 9 -17.83 0.77 6.02
CA LYS A 9 -18.59 0.39 4.82
C LYS A 9 -19.80 1.29 4.66
N ILE A 10 -19.94 1.93 3.50
CA ILE A 10 -21.07 2.79 3.14
C ILE A 10 -21.69 2.26 1.86
N GLY A 11 -22.81 1.53 1.99
CA GLY A 11 -23.43 0.82 0.88
C GLY A 11 -22.46 -0.17 0.23
N LYS A 12 -22.07 0.11 -1.02
CA LYS A 12 -21.09 -0.68 -1.78
C LYS A 12 -19.65 -0.17 -1.64
N ALA A 13 -19.43 1.00 -1.05
CA ALA A 13 -18.11 1.58 -0.88
C ALA A 13 -17.46 1.14 0.45
N VAL A 14 -16.13 1.05 0.43
CA VAL A 14 -15.27 0.84 1.60
C VAL A 14 -14.36 2.06 1.72
N LEU A 15 -14.39 2.72 2.86
CA LEU A 15 -13.59 3.90 3.16
C LEU A 15 -12.60 3.57 4.27
N TYR A 16 -11.36 4.01 4.09
CA TYR A 16 -10.30 3.93 5.09
C TYR A 16 -10.00 5.32 5.64
N PRO A 17 -9.67 5.47 6.94
CA PRO A 17 -9.07 6.70 7.44
C PRO A 17 -7.75 6.96 6.70
N LEU A 18 -7.53 8.20 6.23
CA LEU A 18 -6.35 8.56 5.43
C LEU A 18 -5.05 8.21 6.15
N ASP A 19 -4.88 8.68 7.38
CA ASP A 19 -3.65 8.48 8.15
C ASP A 19 -3.32 7.00 8.37
N GLU A 20 -4.35 6.16 8.60
CA GLU A 20 -4.16 4.72 8.78
C GLU A 20 -3.86 4.00 7.47
N LEU A 21 -4.48 4.43 6.36
CA LEU A 21 -4.23 3.88 5.05
C LEU A 21 -2.80 4.16 4.60
N ASP A 22 -2.34 5.40 4.76
CA ASP A 22 -0.99 5.82 4.41
C ASP A 22 0.05 5.08 5.26
N ALA A 23 -0.16 5.02 6.58
CA ALA A 23 0.73 4.27 7.47
C ALA A 23 0.76 2.77 7.16
N TRP A 24 -0.35 2.21 6.69
CA TRP A 24 -0.40 0.82 6.26
C TRP A 24 0.33 0.64 4.92
N ASP A 25 0.13 1.52 3.94
CA ASP A 25 0.82 1.47 2.65
C ASP A 25 2.35 1.49 2.83
N GLU A 26 2.87 2.44 3.62
CA GLU A 26 4.32 2.52 3.90
C GLU A 26 4.88 1.23 4.51
N LYS A 27 4.13 0.58 5.41
CA LYS A 27 4.55 -0.69 6.02
C LYS A 27 4.55 -1.87 5.04
N ASN A 28 3.77 -1.79 3.96
CA ASN A 28 3.62 -2.86 2.98
C ASN A 28 4.44 -2.62 1.70
N LYS A 29 5.21 -1.53 1.64
CA LYS A 29 6.16 -1.30 0.55
C LYS A 29 7.27 -2.33 0.59
N VAL A 30 7.52 -2.95 -0.57
CA VAL A 30 8.65 -3.84 -0.78
C VAL A 30 9.77 -3.08 -1.50
N GLN A 31 10.99 -3.24 -1.01
CA GLN A 31 12.17 -2.68 -1.68
C GLN A 31 12.52 -3.55 -2.89
N CYS A 32 12.19 -3.08 -4.08
CA CYS A 32 12.54 -3.74 -5.33
C CYS A 32 13.98 -3.43 -5.73
N ARG A 33 14.69 -4.43 -6.28
CA ARG A 33 15.97 -4.18 -6.94
C ARG A 33 15.73 -3.28 -8.15
N ALA A 34 16.56 -2.26 -8.33
CA ALA A 34 16.53 -1.46 -9.54
C ALA A 34 16.66 -2.36 -10.78
N PRO A 35 15.92 -2.06 -11.87
CA PRO A 35 16.10 -2.77 -13.13
C PRO A 35 17.56 -2.65 -13.54
N ARG A 36 18.12 -3.73 -14.08
CA ARG A 36 19.48 -3.73 -14.61
C ARG A 36 19.45 -2.82 -15.85
N ASP A 37 20.19 -1.72 -15.83
CA ASP A 37 20.33 -0.87 -17.00
C ASP A 37 21.10 -1.65 -18.09
N THR A 38 20.38 -2.31 -18.97
CA THR A 38 20.95 -3.03 -20.12
C THR A 38 21.31 -2.10 -21.29
N ALA A 39 21.35 -0.78 -21.05
CA ALA A 39 21.53 0.25 -22.08
C ALA A 39 22.87 1.01 -21.97
N SER A 40 23.86 0.47 -21.27
CA SER A 40 25.20 1.03 -21.24
C SER A 40 26.25 -0.08 -21.17
N THR A 41 26.54 -0.71 -22.31
CA THR A 41 27.86 -1.14 -22.80
C THR A 41 27.65 -1.86 -24.13
#